data_AF-A0A3S1EN37-F1
#
_entry.id   AF-A0A3S1EN37-F1
#
_cell.length_a   1.000
_cell.length_b   1.000
_cell.length_c   1.000
_cell.angle_alpha   90.00
_cell.angle_beta   90.00
_cell.angle_gamma   90.00
#
_symmetry.space_group_name_H-M   'P 1'
#
loop_
_entity.id
_entity.type
_entity.pdbx_description
1 polymer ?
#
loop_
_entity_poly.entity_id
_entity_poly.type
_entity_poly.pdbx_seq_one_letter_code
_entity_poly.pdbx_strand_id
1 'polypeptide(L)'
;MASFTKQLADTLADLPLEVFSPAATAKAKLCLLDFLGCAFEASALDPSQQALAAVTPARGGHIVGETRQATPADAAFVNAVKGHGLVREDMHAGSVCH
;
A
#
# COMPACT_ATOMS: atom_id res chain seq x y z
N MET A 1 -1.87 26.07 -23.11
CA MET A 1 -1.00 25.44 -22.09
C MET A 1 -1.78 24.30 -21.45
N ALA A 2 -1.17 23.12 -21.29
CA ALA A 2 -1.82 22.02 -20.56
C ALA A 2 -1.98 22.41 -19.08
N SER A 3 -3.07 21.98 -18.43
CA SER A 3 -3.24 22.18 -16.99
C SER A 3 -2.14 21.45 -16.21
N PHE A 4 -1.85 21.90 -14.98
CA PHE A 4 -0.89 21.22 -14.12
C PHE A 4 -1.22 19.73 -13.92
N THR A 5 -2.50 19.39 -13.72
CA THR A 5 -2.97 18.01 -13.61
C THR A 5 -2.61 17.18 -14.84
N LYS A 6 -2.81 17.72 -16.05
CA LYS A 6 -2.46 17.02 -17.29
C LYS A 6 -0.94 16.83 -17.40
N GLN A 7 -0.16 17.86 -17.07
CA GLN A 7 1.31 17.77 -17.08
C GLN A 7 1.82 16.69 -16.12
N LEU A 8 1.26 16.61 -14.91
CA LEU A 8 1.63 15.59 -13.93
C LEU A 8 1.27 14.17 -14.42
N ALA A 9 0.07 13.99 -14.97
CA ALA A 9 -0.35 12.70 -15.51
C ALA A 9 0.55 12.23 -16.66
N ASP A 10 0.84 13.12 -17.62
CA ASP A 10 1.72 12.83 -18.75
C ASP A 10 3.14 12.49 -18.23
N THR A 11 3.66 13.25 -17.26
CA THR A 11 4.98 13.00 -16.66
C THR A 11 5.07 11.65 -15.96
N LEU A 12 4.04 11.24 -15.21
CA LEU A 12 4.02 9.97 -14.48
C LEU A 12 3.88 8.77 -15.43
N ALA A 13 3.09 8.90 -16.50
CA ALA A 13 2.88 7.84 -17.47
C ALA A 13 4.15 7.50 -18.26
N ASP A 14 4.98 8.52 -18.54
CA ASP A 14 6.20 8.39 -19.32
C ASP A 14 7.47 8.26 -18.46
N LEU A 15 7.34 8.08 -17.13
CA LEU A 15 8.46 8.08 -16.20
C LEU A 15 9.35 6.83 -16.37
N PRO A 16 10.61 6.96 -16.80
CA PRO A 16 11.50 5.81 -16.98
C PRO A 16 11.97 5.25 -15.64
N LEU A 17 12.09 3.93 -15.51
CA LEU A 17 12.53 3.28 -14.26
C LEU A 17 13.95 3.70 -13.87
N GLU A 18 14.78 4.07 -14.84
CA GLU A 18 16.16 4.51 -14.69
C GLU A 18 16.27 5.84 -13.91
N VAL A 19 15.16 6.58 -13.75
CA VAL A 19 15.14 7.80 -12.93
C VAL A 19 15.34 7.49 -11.44
N PHE A 20 15.01 6.27 -11.00
CA PHE A 20 15.10 5.88 -9.61
C PHE A 20 16.54 5.50 -9.25
N SER A 21 17.15 6.29 -8.38
CA SER A 21 18.48 5.96 -7.87
C SER A 21 18.49 4.63 -7.10
N PRO A 22 19.66 3.97 -6.99
CA PRO A 22 19.80 2.78 -6.15
C PRO A 22 19.37 3.04 -4.69
N ALA A 23 19.64 4.25 -4.17
CA ALA A 23 19.24 4.65 -2.82
C ALA A 23 17.71 4.77 -2.69
N ALA A 24 17.03 5.37 -3.67
CA ALA A 24 15.56 5.45 -3.69
C ALA A 24 14.93 4.05 -3.76
N THR A 25 15.47 3.18 -4.61
CA THR A 25 15.02 1.78 -4.71
C THR A 25 15.23 1.01 -3.41
N ALA A 26 16.38 1.18 -2.75
CA ALA A 26 16.66 0.55 -1.47
C ALA A 26 15.69 1.05 -0.37
N LYS A 27 15.41 2.35 -0.33
CA LYS A 27 14.45 2.92 0.60
C LYS A 27 13.02 2.43 0.34
N ALA A 28 12.59 2.35 -0.91
CA ALA A 28 11.27 1.81 -1.27
C ALA A 28 11.10 0.35 -0.82
N LYS A 29 12.14 -0.48 -0.96
CA LYS A 29 12.14 -1.85 -0.43
C LYS A 29 12.02 -1.89 1.09
N LEU A 30 12.71 -0.99 1.80
CA LEU A 30 12.60 -0.87 3.25
C LEU A 30 11.19 -0.48 3.68
N CYS A 31 10.58 0.51 3.04
CA CYS A 31 9.19 0.92 3.29
C CYS A 31 8.21 -0.24 3.03
N LEU A 32 8.42 -1.01 1.96
CA LEU A 32 7.59 -2.19 1.69
C LEU A 32 7.72 -3.26 2.79
N LEU A 33 8.93 -3.52 3.29
CA LEU A 33 9.15 -4.46 4.39
C LEU A 33 8.50 -3.98 5.69
N ASP A 34 8.59 -2.69 5.99
CA ASP A 34 7.96 -2.06 7.15
C ASP A 34 6.44 -2.17 7.10
N PHE A 35 5.83 -1.83 5.95
CA PHE A 35 4.39 -2.00 5.71
C PHE A 35 3.94 -3.45 5.91
N LEU A 36 4.68 -4.42 5.35
CA LEU A 36 4.36 -5.84 5.53
C LEU A 36 4.45 -6.25 7.01
N GLY A 37 5.48 -5.80 7.71
CA GLY A 37 5.65 -6.02 9.16
C GLY A 37 4.44 -5.52 9.96
N CYS A 38 4.03 -4.27 9.73
CA CYS A 38 2.87 -3.68 10.38
C CYS A 38 1.59 -4.46 10.06
N ALA A 39 1.36 -4.81 8.79
CA ALA A 39 0.18 -5.56 8.37
C ALA A 39 0.11 -6.98 8.97
N PHE A 40 1.24 -7.67 9.11
CA PHE A 40 1.31 -8.95 9.81
C PHE A 40 1.02 -8.78 11.31
N GLU A 41 1.67 -7.85 11.99
CA GLU A 41 1.50 -7.63 13.43
C GLU A 41 0.05 -7.23 13.77
N ALA A 42 -0.57 -6.37 12.94
CA ALA A 42 -1.94 -5.92 13.14
C ALA A 42 -3.01 -6.98 12.77
N SER A 43 -2.62 -8.14 12.25
CA SER A 43 -3.56 -9.09 11.63
C SER A 43 -4.67 -9.53 12.58
N ALA A 44 -4.37 -9.76 13.86
CA ALA A 44 -5.34 -10.22 14.85
C ALA A 44 -6.17 -9.10 15.50
N LEU A 45 -5.92 -7.83 15.17
CA LEU A 45 -6.67 -6.71 15.74
C LEU A 45 -8.09 -6.62 15.15
N ASP A 46 -9.03 -6.12 15.96
CA ASP A 46 -10.44 -6.01 15.56
C ASP A 46 -10.65 -5.28 14.23
N PRO A 47 -10.00 -4.12 13.94
CA PRO A 47 -10.18 -3.45 12.65
C PRO A 47 -9.76 -4.31 11.45
N SER A 48 -8.66 -5.07 11.59
CA SER A 48 -8.17 -5.99 10.57
C SER A 48 -9.15 -7.12 10.31
N GLN A 49 -9.69 -7.71 11.38
CA GLN A 49 -10.67 -8.79 11.28
C GLN A 49 -12.00 -8.29 10.70
N GLN A 50 -12.44 -7.09 11.06
CA GLN A 50 -13.64 -6.46 10.51
C GLN A 50 -13.49 -6.15 9.01
N ALA A 51 -12.35 -5.60 8.58
CA ALA A 51 -12.07 -5.37 7.16
C ALA A 51 -12.07 -6.67 6.36
N LEU A 52 -11.46 -7.73 6.90
CA LEU A 52 -11.44 -9.05 6.28
C LEU A 52 -12.86 -9.66 6.16
N ALA A 53 -13.71 -9.46 7.16
CA ALA A 53 -15.09 -9.91 7.16
C ALA A 53 -15.98 -9.11 6.20
N ALA A 54 -15.64 -7.85 5.93
CA ALA A 54 -16.43 -6.95 5.07
C ALA A 54 -16.28 -7.24 3.57
N VAL A 55 -15.24 -7.96 3.15
CA VAL A 55 -14.96 -8.23 1.73
C VAL A 55 -15.32 -9.65 1.32
N THR A 56 -15.79 -9.81 0.08
CA THR A 56 -16.19 -11.12 -0.47
C THR A 56 -14.97 -11.84 -1.07
N PRO A 57 -14.80 -13.15 -0.83
CA PRO A 57 -13.75 -13.92 -1.49
C PRO A 57 -13.88 -13.89 -3.02
N ALA A 58 -12.76 -13.58 -3.68
CA ALA A 58 -12.63 -13.57 -5.14
C ALA A 58 -11.17 -13.83 -5.51
N ARG A 59 -10.88 -14.07 -6.79
CA ARG A 59 -9.49 -14.24 -7.25
C ARG A 59 -8.92 -12.91 -7.74
N GLY A 60 -7.62 -12.70 -7.55
CA GLY A 60 -6.88 -11.60 -8.20
C GLY A 60 -6.10 -10.69 -7.24
N GLY A 61 -6.53 -10.54 -5.98
CA GLY A 61 -5.84 -9.77 -4.96
C GLY A 61 -5.42 -10.63 -3.76
N HIS A 62 -4.15 -10.55 -3.37
CA HIS A 62 -3.64 -11.22 -2.17
C HIS A 62 -3.82 -10.34 -0.93
N ILE A 63 -4.29 -10.94 0.16
CA ILE A 63 -4.39 -10.27 1.47
C ILE A 63 -3.20 -10.73 2.31
N VAL A 64 -2.44 -9.77 2.86
CA VAL A 64 -1.26 -10.04 3.69
C VAL A 64 -1.67 -10.88 4.89
N GLY A 65 -0.97 -11.98 5.16
CA GLY A 65 -1.28 -12.85 6.31
C GLY A 65 -2.46 -13.81 6.12
N GLU A 66 -3.10 -13.83 4.95
CA GLU A 66 -4.25 -14.69 4.68
C GLU A 66 -3.98 -15.67 3.53
N THR A 67 -4.61 -16.84 3.58
CA THR A 67 -4.61 -17.80 2.46
C THR A 67 -5.68 -17.49 1.42
N ARG A 68 -6.71 -16.72 1.79
CA ARG A 68 -7.78 -16.29 0.89
C ARG A 68 -7.37 -15.09 0.03
N GLN A 69 -7.99 -15.01 -1.14
CA GLN A 69 -7.89 -13.86 -2.04
C GLN A 69 -9.21 -13.08 -2.06
N ALA A 70 -9.15 -11.85 -2.59
CA ALA A 70 -10.31 -11.02 -2.91
C ALA A 70 -10.12 -10.36 -4.28
N THR A 71 -11.03 -9.45 -4.65
CA THR A 71 -10.78 -8.56 -5.79
C THR A 71 -9.55 -7.69 -5.48
N PRO A 72 -8.81 -7.16 -6.48
CA PRO A 72 -7.67 -6.29 -6.22
C PRO A 72 -8.02 -5.07 -5.34
N ALA A 73 -9.21 -4.48 -5.52
CA ALA A 73 -9.67 -3.35 -4.73
C ALA A 73 -9.94 -3.74 -3.27
N ASP A 74 -10.63 -4.85 -3.04
CA ASP A 74 -10.92 -5.35 -1.70
C ASP A 74 -9.63 -5.77 -0.97
N ALA A 75 -8.71 -6.44 -1.65
CA ALA A 75 -7.43 -6.81 -1.08
C ALA A 75 -6.61 -5.57 -0.70
N ALA A 76 -6.61 -4.52 -1.54
CA ALA A 76 -5.97 -3.24 -1.22
C ALA A 76 -6.61 -2.59 0.02
N PHE A 77 -7.94 -2.57 0.11
CA PHE A 77 -8.66 -2.05 1.28
C PHE A 77 -8.26 -2.80 2.57
N VAL A 78 -8.32 -4.13 2.57
CA VAL A 78 -7.96 -4.92 3.75
C VAL A 78 -6.49 -4.72 4.12
N ASN A 79 -5.59 -4.76 3.14
CA ASN A 79 -4.16 -4.56 3.39
C ASN A 79 -3.83 -3.16 3.93
N ALA A 80 -4.55 -2.12 3.50
CA ALA A 80 -4.39 -0.77 4.02
C ALA A 80 -4.84 -0.67 5.49
N VAL A 81 -6.00 -1.26 5.84
CA VAL A 81 -6.47 -1.31 7.23
C VAL A 81 -5.48 -2.07 8.12
N LYS A 82 -4.96 -3.21 7.63
CA LYS A 82 -3.94 -3.98 8.35
C LYS A 82 -2.64 -3.17 8.51
N GLY A 83 -2.15 -2.53 7.44
CA GLY A 83 -0.92 -1.75 7.46
C GLY A 83 -0.96 -0.55 8.41
N HIS A 84 -2.12 0.08 8.58
CA HIS A 84 -2.30 1.25 9.46
C HIS A 84 -2.86 0.90 10.86
N GLY A 85 -3.10 -0.38 11.16
CA GLY A 85 -3.81 -0.81 12.36
C GLY A 85 -3.08 -0.54 13.69
N LEU A 86 -1.80 -0.15 13.64
CA LEU A 86 -0.93 0.02 14.81
C LEU A 86 -0.40 1.44 15.00
N VAL A 87 -0.54 2.32 13.99
CA VAL A 87 0.11 3.66 13.98
C VAL A 87 1.63 3.54 14.18
N ARG A 88 2.22 2.56 13.47
CA ARG A 88 3.65 2.21 13.53
C ARG A 88 4.33 2.19 12.16
N GLU A 89 3.52 2.25 11.11
CA GLU A 89 3.97 2.46 9.75
C GLU A 89 4.78 3.76 9.62
N ASP A 90 5.59 3.80 8.58
CA ASP A 90 6.41 4.97 8.29
C ASP A 90 5.59 6.25 8.05
N MET A 91 6.27 7.38 8.16
CA MET A 91 5.71 8.71 7.87
C MET A 91 6.62 9.41 6.87
N HIS A 92 6.02 10.00 5.84
CA HIS A 92 6.75 10.90 4.95
C HIS A 92 6.50 12.35 5.35
N ALA A 93 7.51 13.01 5.93
CA ALA A 93 7.39 14.39 6.43
C ALA A 93 6.93 15.40 5.35
N GLY A 94 7.26 15.16 4.08
CA GLY A 94 6.84 16.01 2.96
C GLY A 94 5.36 15.89 2.59
N SER A 95 4.70 14.76 2.90
CA SER A 95 3.27 14.56 2.67
C SER A 95 2.43 14.85 3.91
N VAL A 96 3.04 14.83 5.11
CA VAL A 96 2.33 14.87 6.41
C VAL A 96 1.33 13.70 6.52
N CYS A 97 1.62 12.61 5.82
CA CYS A 97 0.77 11.43 5.74
C CYS A 97 1.61 10.15 5.86
N HIS A 98 0.90 9.07 6.16
CA HIS A 98 1.32 7.69 6.01
C HIS A 98 1.07 7.24 4.57
#